data_AF-A0A7V2ZGF1-F1
#
_entry.id   AF-A0A7V2ZGF1-F1
#
_cell.length_a   1.000
_cell.length_b   1.000
_cell.length_c   1.000
_cell.angle_alpha   90.00
_cell.angle_beta   90.00
_cell.angle_gamma   90.00
#
_symmetry.space_group_name_H-M   'P 1'
#
loop_
_entity.id
_entity.type
_entity.pdbx_description
1 polymer ?
#
loop_
_entity_poly.entity_id
_entity_poly.type
_entity_poly.pdbx_seq_one_letter_code
_entity_poly.pdbx_strand_id
1 'polypeptide(L)' 'NPLKTLEEQELINILNDSLNKLPEKYRTVFILKELEGKSIEEIAKILNLSPAAIKTRLHRGRIFLKGLMEKYLNLSI' A
#
# COMPACT_ATOMS: atom_id res chain seq x y z
N ASN A 1 -3.38 -10.29 26.01
CA ASN A 1 -4.01 -11.51 25.47
C ASN A 1 -3.10 -12.02 24.36
N PRO A 2 -2.39 -13.15 24.55
CA PRO A 2 -1.43 -13.69 23.58
C PRO A 2 -2.02 -13.95 22.18
N LEU A 3 -3.31 -14.30 22.10
CA LEU A 3 -4.01 -14.53 20.83
C LEU A 3 -4.15 -13.25 20.00
N LYS A 4 -4.45 -12.12 20.67
CA LYS A 4 -4.57 -10.81 20.02
C LYS A 4 -3.26 -10.37 19.35
N THR A 5 -2.13 -10.61 20.03
CA THR A 5 -0.80 -10.32 19.48
C THR A 5 -0.44 -11.20 18.29
N LEU A 6 -0.92 -12.45 18.25
CA LEU A 6 -0.67 -13.34 17.10
C LEU A 6 -1.45 -12.89 15.86
N GLU A 7 -2.73 -12.56 16.02
CA GLU A 7 -3.59 -12.01 14.95
C GLU A 7 -3.02 -10.69 14.40
N GLU A 8 -2.54 -9.80 15.29
CA GLU A 8 -1.87 -8.55 14.90
C GLU A 8 -0.59 -8.83 14.08
N GLN A 9 0.20 -9.83 14.48
CA GLN A 9 1.42 -10.23 13.77
C GLN A 9 1.12 -10.78 12.37
N GLU A 10 0.08 -11.61 12.24
CA GLU A 10 -0.38 -12.15 10.95
C GLU A 10 -0.84 -11.04 10.01
N LEU A 11 -1.63 -10.08 10.52
CA LEU A 11 -2.09 -8.95 9.73
C LEU A 11 -0.92 -8.09 9.21
N ILE A 12 0.09 -7.87 10.06
CA ILE A 12 1.32 -7.15 9.68
C ILE A 12 2.07 -7.91 8.58
N ASN A 13 2.19 -9.24 8.69
CA ASN A 13 2.85 -10.06 7.68
C ASN A 13 2.10 -9.99 6.33
N ILE A 14 0.77 -10.12 6.35
CA ILE A 14 -0.06 -10.01 5.15
C ILE A 14 0.08 -8.63 4.49
N LEU A 15 0.12 -7.56 5.30
CA LEU A 15 0.33 -6.20 4.80
C LEU A 15 1.71 -6.06 4.14
N ASN A 16 2.77 -6.52 4.80
CA ASN A 16 4.14 -6.45 4.28
C ASN A 16 4.29 -7.23 2.97
N ASP A 17 3.76 -8.46 2.92
CA ASP A 17 3.73 -9.27 1.70
C ASP A 17 2.95 -8.59 0.57
N SER A 18 1.83 -7.95 0.92
CA SER A 18 0.98 -7.28 -0.07
C SER A 18 1.66 -6.02 -0.62
N LEU A 19 2.36 -5.27 0.22
CA LEU A 19 3.19 -4.14 -0.21
C LEU A 19 4.33 -4.62 -1.12
N ASN A 20 4.97 -5.75 -0.81
CA ASN A 20 6.03 -6.34 -1.63
C ASN A 20 5.55 -6.86 -2.99
N LYS A 21 4.26 -7.19 -3.12
CA LYS A 21 3.64 -7.56 -4.40
C LYS A 21 3.14 -6.38 -5.20
N LEU A 22 3.03 -5.20 -4.59
CA LEU A 22 2.58 -3.99 -5.27
C LEU A 22 3.60 -3.59 -6.34
N PRO A 23 3.20 -3.34 -7.61
CA PRO A 23 4.11 -2.81 -8.62
C PRO A 23 4.84 -1.56 -8.10
N GLU A 24 6.13 -1.46 -8.38
CA GLU A 24 7.02 -0.44 -7.80
C GLU A 24 6.44 0.97 -7.94
N LYS A 25 5.96 1.34 -9.13
CA LYS A 25 5.34 2.64 -9.41
C LYS A 25 4.16 3.02 -8.49
N TYR A 26 3.45 2.04 -7.94
CA TYR A 26 2.36 2.24 -6.98
C TYR A 26 2.89 2.24 -5.55
N ARG A 27 3.85 1.36 -5.24
CA ARG A 27 4.50 1.30 -3.93
C ARG A 27 5.22 2.61 -3.60
N THR A 28 5.98 3.17 -4.54
CA THR A 28 6.71 4.41 -4.33
C THR A 28 5.76 5.56 -3.98
N VAL A 29 4.67 5.76 -4.73
CA VAL A 29 3.72 6.85 -4.42
C VAL A 29 2.99 6.61 -3.09
N PHE A 30 2.74 5.35 -2.73
CA PHE A 30 2.07 4.99 -1.48
C PHE A 30 2.98 5.25 -0.28
N ILE A 31 4.25 4.84 -0.32
CA ILE A 31 5.23 5.10 0.73
C ILE A 31 5.39 6.61 0.95
N LEU A 32 5.64 7.36 -0.13
CA LEU A 32 5.83 8.80 -0.03
C LEU A 32 4.59 9.50 0.55
N LYS A 33 3.39 9.01 0.24
CA LYS A 33 2.14 9.63 0.70
C LYS A 33 1.77 9.24 2.13
N GLU A 34 1.74 7.94 2.42
CA GLU A 34 1.13 7.39 3.62
C GLU A 34 2.16 7.20 4.75
N LEU A 35 3.42 6.91 4.41
CA LEU A 35 4.49 6.71 5.41
C LEU A 35 5.32 7.98 5.62
N GLU A 36 5.69 8.66 4.55
CA GLU A 36 6.48 9.90 4.62
C GLU A 36 5.63 11.18 4.69
N GLY A 37 4.31 11.06 4.58
CA GLY A 37 3.37 12.17 4.77
C GLY A 37 3.39 13.26 3.69
N LYS A 38 4.03 13.02 2.53
CA LYS A 38 4.18 14.06 1.49
C LYS A 38 2.85 14.42 0.82
N SER A 39 2.73 15.66 0.40
CA SER A 39 1.63 16.12 -0.47
C SER A 39 1.73 15.53 -1.88
N ILE A 40 0.63 15.56 -2.63
CA ILE A 40 0.61 15.06 -4.00
C ILE A 40 1.55 15.88 -4.88
N GLU A 41 1.63 17.18 -4.60
CA GLU A 41 2.45 18.17 -5.28
C GLU A 41 3.94 17.93 -5.04
N GLU A 42 4.34 17.60 -3.80
CA GLU A 42 5.72 17.21 -3.49
C GLU A 42 6.11 15.91 -4.18
N ILE A 43 5.23 14.90 -4.16
CA ILE A 43 5.47 13.61 -4.82
C ILE A 43 5.59 13.79 -6.33
N ALA A 44 4.74 14.62 -6.93
CA ALA A 44 4.78 14.97 -8.34
C ALA A 44 6.13 15.58 -8.73
N LYS A 45 6.68 16.48 -7.89
CA LYS A 45 8.02 17.05 -8.09
C LYS A 45 9.13 16.01 -7.93
N ILE A 46 9.09 15.20 -6.86
CA ILE A 46 10.11 14.18 -6.57
C ILE A 46 10.22 13.15 -7.70
N LEU A 47 9.07 12.71 -8.24
CA LEU A 47 9.01 11.67 -9.27
C LEU A 47 8.99 12.23 -10.70
N ASN A 48 9.01 13.55 -10.86
CA ASN A 48 8.85 14.24 -12.14
C ASN A 48 7.61 13.76 -12.94
N LEU A 49 6.45 13.80 -12.29
CA LEU A 49 5.15 13.37 -12.83
C LEU A 49 4.08 14.42 -12.58
N SER A 50 2.97 14.34 -13.31
CA SER A 50 1.82 15.20 -13.04
C SER A 50 1.11 14.79 -11.74
N PRO A 51 0.51 15.74 -11.00
CA PRO A 51 -0.36 15.43 -9.86
C PRO A 51 -1.49 14.45 -10.20
N ALA A 52 -2.02 14.53 -11.43
CA ALA A 52 -3.01 13.58 -11.93
C ALA A 52 -2.46 12.15 -12.00
N ALA A 53 -1.24 11.97 -12.53
CA ALA A 53 -0.58 10.66 -12.56
C ALA A 53 -0.34 10.10 -11.15
N ILE A 54 0.01 10.94 -10.18
CA ILE A 54 0.15 10.52 -8.77
C ILE A 54 -1.20 10.04 -8.20
N LYS A 55 -2.28 10.81 -8.40
CA LYS A 55 -3.64 10.41 -7.99
C LYS A 55 -4.05 9.07 -8.60
N THR A 56 -3.82 8.87 -9.89
CA THR A 56 -4.08 7.60 -10.57
C THR A 56 -3.26 6.46 -9.98
N ARG A 57 -1.96 6.65 -9.75
CA ARG A 57 -1.09 5.61 -9.17
C ARG A 57 -1.52 5.26 -7.74
N LEU A 58 -1.89 6.23 -6.91
CA LEU A 58 -2.40 5.99 -5.56
C LEU A 58 -3.71 5.18 -5.59
N HIS A 59 -4.64 5.56 -6.47
CA HIS A 59 -5.90 4.84 -6.62
C HIS A 59 -5.69 3.39 -7.06
N ARG A 60 -4.86 3.17 -8.09
CA ARG A 60 -4.52 1.82 -8.57
C ARG A 60 -3.77 1.00 -7.52
N GLY A 61 -2.86 1.63 -6.77
CA GLY A 61 -2.17 1.01 -5.63
C GLY A 61 -3.15 0.52 -4.57
N ARG A 62 -4.12 1.35 -4.18
CA ARG A 62 -5.16 0.96 -3.20
C ARG A 62 -6.02 -0.20 -3.68
N ILE A 63 -6.45 -0.21 -4.94
CA ILE A 63 -7.22 -1.34 -5.51
C ILE A 63 -6.40 -2.62 -5.48
N PHE A 64 -5.13 -2.56 -5.88
CA PHE A 64 -4.26 -3.74 -5.91
C PHE A 64 -4.00 -4.26 -4.49
N LEU A 65 -3.70 -3.38 -3.54
CA LEU A 65 -3.49 -3.74 -2.14
C LEU A 65 -4.75 -4.39 -1.54
N LYS A 66 -5.93 -3.81 -1.80
CA LYS A 66 -7.20 -4.38 -1.37
C LYS A 66 -7.41 -5.79 -1.94
N GLY A 67 -7.22 -5.99 -3.24
CA GLY A 67 -7.40 -7.30 -3.86
C GLY A 67 -6.40 -8.36 -3.35
N LEU A 68 -5.18 -7.95 -3.01
CA LEU A 68 -4.21 -8.85 -2.37
C LEU A 68 -4.68 -9.25 -0.96
N MET A 69 -5.07 -8.27 -0.14
CA MET A 69 -5.53 -8.52 1.22
C MET A 69 -6.80 -9.37 1.25
N GLU A 70 -7.78 -9.10 0.37
CA GLU A 70 -8.99 -9.93 0.23
C GLU A 70 -8.65 -11.38 -0.11
N LYS A 71 -7.68 -11.60 -1.00
CA LYS A 71 -7.23 -12.95 -1.32
C LYS A 71 -6.65 -13.66 -0.10
N TYR A 72 -5.89 -12.97 0.75
CA TYR A 72 -5.34 -13.56 1.97
C TYR A 72 -6.41 -13.85 3.01
N LEU A 73 -7.32 -12.89 3.27
CA LEU A 73 -8.41 -13.10 4.21
C LEU A 73 -9.32 -14.26 3.78
N ASN A 74 -9.59 -14.40 2.49
CA ASN A 74 -10.41 -15.51 1.98
C ASN A 74 -9.69 -16.87 1.99
N LEU A 75 -8.36 -16.91 2.12
CA LEU A 75 -7.58 -18.15 2.24
C LEU A 75 -7.42 -18.60 3.71
N SER A 76 -7.74 -17.72 4.65
CA SER A 76 -7.63 -17.94 6.09
C SER A 76 -8.97 -18.26 6.76
N ILE A 77 -10.08 -18.34 6.00
CA ILE A 77 -11.44 -18.67 6.45
C ILE A 77 -11.85 -20.02 5.88
#